data_AF-A0A6I7N8X1-F1
#
_entry.id   AF-A0A6I7N8X1-F1
#
_cell.length_a   1.000
_cell.length_b   1.000
_cell.length_c   1.000
_cell.angle_alpha   90.00
_cell.angle_beta   90.00
_cell.angle_gamma   90.00
#
_symmetry.space_group_name_H-M   'P 1'
#
loop_
_entity.id
_entity.type
_entity.pdbx_description
1 polymer ?
#
loop_
_entity_poly.entity_id
_entity_poly.type
_entity_poly.pdbx_seq_one_letter_code
_entity_poly.pdbx_strand_id
1 'polypeptide(L)' 'MRRRRIDGGLVIVGLVLIAIGTYALYTGEIFLSRLTVSEGQSIGGVGALVIAAVFIAAGVYFLFQSRK' A
#
# COMPACT_ATOMS: atom_id res chain seq x y z
N MET A 1 -13.40 2.52 32.11
CA MET A 1 -13.29 2.44 30.63
C MET A 1 -11.84 2.68 30.24
N ARG A 2 -11.08 1.63 29.91
CA ARG A 2 -9.66 1.72 29.53
C ARG A 2 -9.60 2.35 28.13
N ARG A 3 -9.26 3.64 28.03
CA ARG A 3 -9.04 4.31 26.74
C ARG A 3 -7.91 3.58 26.03
N ARG A 4 -8.23 2.69 25.08
CA ARG A 4 -7.26 2.21 24.08
C ARG A 4 -6.79 3.47 23.36
N ARG A 5 -5.54 3.88 23.59
CA ARG A 5 -4.95 4.97 22.82
C ARG A 5 -4.84 4.43 21.40
N ILE A 6 -5.59 5.04 20.47
CA ILE A 6 -5.39 4.76 19.06
C ILE A 6 -4.18 5.58 18.66
N ASP A 7 -3.14 4.90 18.19
CA ASP A 7 -1.95 5.57 17.69
C ASP A 7 -2.24 6.16 16.32
N GLY A 8 -2.63 7.44 16.31
CA GLY A 8 -3.01 8.15 15.09
C GLY A 8 -1.95 8.12 13.99
N GLY A 9 -0.67 8.06 14.35
CA GLY A 9 0.44 7.89 13.39
C GLY A 9 0.38 6.55 12.64
N LEU A 10 0.13 5.45 13.35
CA LEU A 10 -0.03 4.12 12.74
C LEU A 10 -1.28 4.06 11.85
N VAL A 11 -2.34 4.78 12.22
CA VAL A 11 -3.54 4.90 11.39
C VAL A 11 -3.23 5.61 10.07
N ILE A 12 -2.54 6.74 10.12
CA ILE A 12 -2.17 7.51 8.93
C ILE A 12 -1.29 6.65 8.01
N VAL A 13 -0.26 5.99 8.55
CA VAL A 13 0.61 5.10 7.77
C VAL A 13 -0.19 3.97 7.13
N GLY A 14 -1.09 3.34 7.90
CA GLY A 14 -1.94 2.27 7.38
C GLY A 14 -2.84 2.72 6.23
N LEU A 15 -3.48 3.88 6.36
CA LEU A 15 -4.32 4.45 5.31
C LEU A 15 -3.52 4.84 4.06
N VAL A 16 -2.32 5.39 4.21
CA VAL A 16 -1.43 5.74 3.09
C VAL A 16 -1.01 4.49 2.33
N LEU A 17 -0.61 3.43 3.02
CA LEU A 17 -0.21 2.17 2.39
C LEU A 17 -1.38 1.54 1.61
N ILE A 18 -2.59 1.56 2.17
CA ILE A 18 -3.79 1.09 1.47
C ILE A 18 -4.06 1.96 0.25
N ALA A 19 -4.00 3.29 0.36
CA ALA A 19 -4.21 4.18 -0.77
C ALA A 19 -3.23 3.91 -1.92
N ILE A 20 -1.94 3.72 -1.61
CA ILE A 20 -0.90 3.40 -2.60
C ILE A 20 -1.18 2.04 -3.26
N GLY A 21 -1.48 1.01 -2.47
CA GLY A 21 -1.75 -0.33 -3.01
C GLY A 21 -3.01 -0.37 -3.88
N THR A 22 -4.09 0.31 -3.45
CA THR A 22 -5.34 0.39 -4.20
C THR A 22 -5.17 1.20 -5.49
N TYR A 23 -4.38 2.27 -5.45
CA TYR A 23 -4.02 3.04 -6.64
C TYR A 23 -3.26 2.17 -7.64
N ALA A 24 -2.27 1.39 -7.18
CA ALA A 24 -1.53 0.46 -8.04
C ALA A 24 -2.43 -0.61 -8.68
N LEU A 25 -3.47 -1.10 -7.98
CA LEU A 25 -4.49 -1.98 -8.58
C LEU A 25 -5.29 -1.27 -9.68
N TYR A 26 -5.68 -0.01 -9.43
CA TYR A 26 -6.51 0.75 -10.36
C TYR A 26 -5.78 1.10 -11.65
N THR A 27 -4.51 1.51 -11.58
CA THR A 27 -3.70 1.78 -12.77
C THR A 27 -3.21 0.52 -13.48
N GLY A 28 -3.15 -0.64 -12.81
CA GLY A 28 -2.61 -1.88 -13.39
C GLY A 28 -1.09 -1.84 -13.69
N GLU A 29 -0.46 -0.72 -13.34
CA GLU A 29 0.95 -0.41 -13.53
C GLU A 29 1.48 0.30 -12.29
N ILE A 30 2.74 0.04 -11.97
CA ILE A 30 3.45 0.73 -10.90
C ILE A 30 4.05 2.00 -11.50
N PHE A 31 3.67 3.17 -10.99
CA PHE A 31 4.18 4.46 -11.49
C PHE A 31 5.72 4.52 -11.51
N LEU A 32 6.37 3.87 -10.54
CA LEU A 32 7.84 3.73 -10.50
C LEU A 32 8.42 2.97 -11.70
N SER A 33 7.71 1.99 -12.28
CA SER A 33 8.20 1.27 -13.46
C SER A 33 8.35 2.16 -14.69
N ARG A 34 7.63 3.29 -14.77
CA ARG A 34 7.81 4.28 -15.85
C ARG A 34 9.06 5.14 -15.65
N LEU A 35 9.55 5.27 -14.42
CA LEU A 35 10.73 6.08 -14.06
C LEU A 35 12.04 5.29 -14.08
N THR A 36 12.02 3.99 -13.74
CA THR A 36 13.23 3.17 -13.65
C THR A 36 13.46 2.23 -14.82
N VAL A 37 12.48 2.00 -15.69
CA VAL A 37 12.62 0.99 -16.75
C VAL A 37 12.52 1.63 -18.13
N SER A 38 13.64 1.58 -18.86
CA SER A 38 13.75 1.97 -20.27
C SER A 38 12.66 1.27 -21.09
N GLU A 39 11.77 2.07 -21.69
CA GLU A 39 10.65 1.90 -22.66
C GLU A 39 10.11 0.50 -23.10
N GLY A 40 10.50 -0.63 -22.51
CA GLY A 40 10.09 -1.98 -22.93
C GLY A 40 9.86 -3.01 -21.81
N GLN A 41 10.09 -2.67 -20.54
CA GLN A 41 9.87 -3.55 -19.39
C GLN A 41 9.00 -2.87 -18.32
N SER A 42 7.77 -2.47 -18.66
CA SER A 42 6.82 -2.10 -17.61
C SER A 42 6.55 -3.32 -16.71
N ILE A 43 6.68 -3.20 -15.39
CA ILE A 43 6.11 -4.19 -14.45
C ILE A 43 4.59 -4.00 -14.48
N GLY A 44 3.97 -4.47 -15.56
CA GLY A 44 2.54 -4.41 -15.81
C GLY A 44 1.85 -5.71 -15.42
N GLY A 45 0.61 -5.61 -14.94
CA GLY A 45 -0.23 -6.77 -14.64
C GLY A 45 0.17 -7.49 -13.36
N VAL A 46 0.90 -8.60 -13.46
CA VAL A 46 1.12 -9.52 -12.31
C VAL A 46 2.01 -8.90 -11.23
N GLY A 47 3.09 -8.21 -11.63
CA GLY A 47 3.97 -7.57 -10.64
C GLY A 47 3.31 -6.38 -9.93
N ALA A 48 2.46 -5.63 -10.64
CA ALA A 48 1.65 -4.57 -10.05
C ALA A 48 0.65 -5.12 -9.02
N LEU A 49 0.01 -6.27 -9.33
CA LEU A 49 -0.89 -6.96 -8.40
C LEU A 49 -0.18 -7.43 -7.12
N VAL A 50 1.01 -8.04 -7.25
CA VAL A 50 1.78 -8.51 -6.09
C VAL A 50 2.18 -7.34 -5.19
N ILE A 51 2.68 -6.26 -5.78
CA ILE A 51 3.10 -5.08 -5.02
C ILE A 51 1.89 -4.43 -4.35
N ALA A 52 0.78 -4.27 -5.06
CA ALA A 52 -0.46 -3.77 -4.48
C ALA A 52 -0.95 -4.61 -3.29
N ALA A 53 -0.93 -5.93 -3.42
CA ALA A 53 -1.35 -6.84 -2.36
C ALA A 53 -0.49 -6.68 -1.09
N VAL A 54 0.84 -6.54 -1.25
CA VAL A 54 1.76 -6.31 -0.13
C VAL A 54 1.47 -4.98 0.56
N PHE A 55 1.28 -3.90 -0.20
CA PHE A 55 0.97 -2.58 0.35
C PHE A 55 -0.35 -2.58 1.13
N ILE A 56 -1.39 -3.22 0.59
CA ILE A 56 -2.69 -3.32 1.26
C ILE A 56 -2.57 -4.17 2.54
N ALA A 57 -1.90 -5.33 2.48
CA ALA A 57 -1.71 -6.20 3.63
C ALA A 57 -0.93 -5.50 4.76
N ALA A 58 0.15 -4.79 4.41
CA ALA A 58 0.91 -3.99 5.36
C ALA A 58 0.06 -2.87 5.96
N GLY A 59 -0.73 -2.15 5.16
CA GLY A 59 -1.59 -1.09 5.65
C GLY A 59 -2.67 -1.60 6.62
N VAL A 60 -3.29 -2.74 6.32
CA VAL A 60 -4.25 -3.41 7.22
C VAL A 60 -3.57 -3.84 8.52
N TYR A 61 -2.34 -4.36 8.44
CA TYR A 61 -1.55 -4.74 9.62
C TYR A 61 -1.30 -3.53 10.53
N PHE A 62 -0.88 -2.39 9.98
CA PHE A 62 -0.67 -1.15 10.73
C PHE A 62 -1.96 -0.62 11.36
N LEU A 63 -3.08 -0.68 10.64
CA LEU A 63 -4.40 -0.34 11.20
C LEU A 63 -4.79 -1.26 12.36
N PHE A 64 -4.51 -2.55 12.26
CA PHE A 64 -4.77 -3.50 13.34
C PHE A 64 -3.87 -3.22 14.54
N GLN A 65 -2.60 -2.91 14.31
CA GLN A 65 -1.64 -2.60 15.36
C GLN A 65 -1.94 -1.27 16.06
N SER A 66 -2.52 -0.29 15.37
CA SER A 66 -2.94 0.99 15.95
C SER A 66 -3.98 0.86 17.08
N ARG A 67 -4.63 -0.31 17.20
CA ARG A 67 -5.68 -0.60 18.19
C ARG A 67 -5.17 -1.46 19.36
N LYS A 68 -3.92 -1.92 19.32
CA LYS A 68 -3.27 -2.69 20.40
C LYS A 68 -2.67 -1.76 21.43
#